data_AF-A0A937EZ67-F1
#
_entry.id   AF-A0A937EZ67-F1
#
_cell.length_a   1.000
_cell.length_b   1.000
_cell.length_c   1.000
_cell.angle_alpha   90.00
_cell.angle_beta   90.00
_cell.angle_gamma   90.00
#
_symmetry.space_group_name_H-M   'P 1'
#
loop_
_entity.id
_entity.type
_entity.pdbx_description
1 polymer ?
#
loop_
_entity_poly.entity_id
_entity_poly.type
_entity_poly.pdbx_seq_one_letter_code
_entity_poly.pdbx_strand_id
1 'polypeptide(L)'
;MPTNLLLSSKEYGGWDDVIATLEGSRVPRMATIDMDSVAADSNGNKYLKAGTVIIKGADGFGRPYPVSKIASAAITTASTAIVVDNASIFKDDDVLVVMKPYARADLASTWANGDTATLVLDGQSVTHTVADYTSLTALATAIAGTLNNSILGTKADFIAEAQYLHMFSKDGRNYPVSASEVTAGSGTFALNGSVTALQSNVSVETVDADGVNTTTNTLTLADTANIRLPIGAPIGVNDLAGEIWGMVAVMVNLNNQSNDVGCYTALSVHGGRLPYWDGILQAALPEITLV
;
A
#
# COMPACT_ATOMS: atom_id res chain seq x y z
N MET A 1 41.22 13.30 -3.80
CA MET A 1 40.58 12.82 -2.55
C MET A 1 39.11 13.18 -2.67
N PRO A 2 38.15 12.25 -2.59
CA PRO A 2 36.75 12.65 -2.61
C PRO A 2 36.46 13.35 -1.28
N THR A 3 36.10 14.62 -1.35
CA THR A 3 35.54 15.39 -0.24
C THR A 3 34.23 14.70 0.15
N ASN A 4 34.20 14.13 1.36
CA ASN A 4 32.97 13.74 2.02
C ASN A 4 32.07 14.97 2.06
N LEU A 5 31.04 15.00 1.21
CA LEU A 5 29.96 15.95 1.34
C LEU A 5 29.17 15.52 2.59
N LEU A 6 29.63 15.94 3.76
CA LEU A 6 28.78 15.98 4.95
C LEU A 6 27.68 16.99 4.64
N LEU A 7 26.56 16.50 4.10
CA LEU A 7 25.29 17.22 4.20
C LEU A 7 25.08 17.45 5.70
N SER A 8 25.10 18.71 6.11
CA SER A 8 24.99 19.09 7.50
C SER A 8 23.79 18.38 8.11
N SER A 9 24.05 17.50 9.08
CA SER A 9 23.06 17.04 10.03
C SER A 9 22.63 18.24 10.86
N LYS A 10 21.80 19.11 10.30
CA LYS A 10 20.83 19.78 11.15
C LYS A 10 19.91 18.66 11.59
N GLU A 11 20.17 18.18 12.81
CA GLU A 11 19.17 17.53 13.64
C GLU A 11 17.93 18.41 13.59
N TYR A 12 17.01 18.12 12.67
CA TYR A 12 15.66 18.61 12.77
C TYR A 12 15.02 17.74 13.85
N GLY A 13 14.96 18.32 15.05
CA GLY A 13 14.24 17.75 16.17
C GLY A 13 12.76 17.71 15.85
N GLY A 14 12.30 16.59 15.30
CA GLY A 14 10.91 16.29 15.06
C GLY A 14 10.74 14.78 14.94
N TRP A 15 9.61 14.26 15.43
CA TRP A 15 9.28 12.83 15.42
C TRP A 15 8.93 12.30 14.00
N ASP A 16 9.25 13.06 12.94
CA ASP A 16 8.78 12.84 11.57
C ASP A 16 9.89 12.66 10.52
N ASP A 17 11.17 12.74 10.89
CA ASP A 17 12.25 12.63 9.91
C ASP A 17 12.72 11.19 9.68
N VAL A 18 12.70 10.77 8.42
CA VAL A 18 13.42 9.58 7.94
C VAL A 18 14.90 9.96 7.84
N ILE A 19 15.74 9.42 8.71
CA ILE A 19 17.20 9.59 8.59
C ILE A 19 17.68 8.60 7.53
N ALA A 20 18.20 9.12 6.42
CA ALA A 20 18.95 8.34 5.44
C ALA A 20 20.44 8.67 5.56
N THR A 21 21.28 7.65 5.73
CA THR A 21 22.75 7.82 5.72
C THR A 21 23.32 7.32 4.40
N LEU A 22 24.09 8.19 3.73
CA LEU A 22 24.84 7.86 2.52
C LEU A 22 26.19 7.24 2.91
N GLU A 23 26.32 5.92 2.85
CA GLU A 23 27.59 5.25 3.16
C GLU A 23 28.41 4.94 1.88
N GLY A 24 29.67 5.35 1.76
CA GLY A 24 30.55 4.95 0.63
C GLY A 24 30.49 5.83 -0.64
N SER A 25 31.17 5.40 -1.72
CA SER A 25 31.20 6.11 -3.01
C SER A 25 29.96 5.78 -3.84
N ARG A 26 29.02 6.73 -3.96
CA ARG A 26 27.79 6.55 -4.72
C ARG A 26 27.64 7.65 -5.78
N VAL A 27 27.21 7.27 -6.98
CA VAL A 27 26.89 8.21 -8.07
C VAL A 27 25.37 8.41 -8.06
N PRO A 28 24.86 9.59 -7.69
CA PRO A 28 23.43 9.84 -7.76
C PRO A 28 22.94 9.76 -9.21
N ARG A 29 21.73 9.23 -9.41
CA ARG A 29 20.99 9.44 -10.65
C ARG A 29 20.24 10.76 -10.55
N MET A 30 20.46 11.65 -11.50
CA MET A 30 19.69 12.89 -11.58
C MET A 30 18.35 12.60 -12.22
N ALA A 31 17.27 13.03 -11.56
CA ALA A 31 15.89 12.90 -12.02
C ALA A 31 15.26 14.30 -12.05
N THR A 32 14.80 14.75 -13.22
CA THR A 32 13.99 15.96 -13.31
C THR A 32 12.55 15.60 -12.94
N ILE A 33 12.01 16.16 -11.87
CA ILE A 33 10.70 15.79 -11.33
C ILE A 33 9.55 16.45 -12.11
N ASP A 34 8.54 15.65 -12.45
CA ASP A 34 7.24 16.13 -12.90
C ASP A 34 6.56 16.86 -11.73
N MET A 35 6.49 18.19 -11.82
CA MET A 35 5.90 18.99 -10.76
C MET A 35 4.41 18.72 -10.58
N ASP A 36 3.71 18.26 -11.60
CA ASP A 36 2.28 17.95 -11.52
C ASP A 36 2.04 16.63 -10.78
N SER A 37 3.09 15.82 -10.58
CA SER A 37 3.06 14.59 -9.78
C SER A 37 3.30 14.78 -8.29
N VAL A 38 3.51 16.01 -7.83
CA VAL A 38 3.72 16.34 -6.42
C VAL A 38 2.66 17.34 -5.98
N ALA A 39 1.79 16.93 -5.06
CA ALA A 39 0.80 17.84 -4.50
C ALA A 39 1.46 18.88 -3.58
N ALA A 40 0.94 20.10 -3.60
CA ALA A 40 1.39 21.15 -2.71
C ALA A 40 0.87 20.92 -1.27
N ASP A 41 1.64 21.39 -0.29
CA ASP A 41 1.17 21.52 1.09
C ASP A 41 0.18 22.70 1.23
N SER A 42 -0.33 22.90 2.44
CA SER A 42 -1.26 24.00 2.76
C SER A 42 -0.66 25.40 2.56
N ASN A 43 0.66 25.51 2.40
CA ASN A 43 1.37 26.76 2.12
C ASN A 43 1.73 26.92 0.63
N GLY A 44 1.31 25.99 -0.24
CA GLY A 44 1.61 25.99 -1.67
C GLY A 44 3.00 25.43 -2.02
N ASN A 45 3.73 24.86 -1.06
CA ASN A 45 5.06 24.30 -1.28
C ASN A 45 4.99 22.82 -1.65
N LYS A 46 5.79 22.40 -2.63
CA LYS A 46 5.93 21.01 -3.06
C LYS A 46 7.21 20.43 -2.45
N TYR A 47 7.07 19.33 -1.72
CA TYR A 47 8.18 18.68 -1.05
C TYR A 47 8.28 17.20 -1.41
N LEU A 48 9.51 16.73 -1.58
CA LEU A 48 9.82 15.31 -1.51
C LEU A 48 10.39 15.02 -0.14
N LYS A 49 9.77 14.12 0.61
CA LYS A 49 10.29 13.68 1.91
C LYS A 49 11.50 12.76 1.71
N ALA A 50 12.42 12.74 2.66
CA ALA A 50 13.45 11.70 2.71
C ALA A 50 12.77 10.32 2.72
N GLY A 51 13.33 9.36 1.97
CA GLY A 51 12.73 8.04 1.80
C GLY A 51 11.74 7.93 0.63
N THR A 52 11.44 9.02 -0.07
CA THR A 52 10.56 8.97 -1.25
C THR A 52 11.26 8.23 -2.39
N VAL A 53 10.66 7.14 -2.86
CA VAL A 53 11.11 6.42 -4.06
C VAL A 53 10.68 7.20 -5.30
N ILE A 54 11.57 7.33 -6.28
CA ILE A 54 11.31 7.98 -7.56
C ILE A 54 11.27 6.91 -8.66
N ILE A 55 10.22 6.97 -9.47
CA ILE A 55 10.07 6.18 -10.69
C ILE A 55 10.18 7.09 -11.91
N LYS A 56 10.53 6.51 -13.05
CA LYS A 56 10.47 7.18 -14.34
C LYS A 56 9.04 7.21 -14.89
N GLY A 57 8.41 8.36 -14.97
CA GLY A 57 7.15 8.54 -15.68
C GLY A 57 7.26 8.18 -17.17
N ALA A 58 6.11 7.91 -17.81
CA ALA A 58 6.05 7.58 -19.24
C ALA A 58 6.56 8.72 -20.15
N ASP A 59 6.47 9.97 -19.68
CA ASP A 59 6.99 11.18 -20.29
C ASP A 59 8.52 11.36 -20.12
N GLY A 60 9.15 10.50 -19.32
CA GLY A 60 10.58 10.53 -19.01
C GLY A 60 10.95 11.40 -17.82
N PHE A 61 10.01 12.09 -17.19
CA PHE A 61 10.24 12.82 -15.93
C PHE A 61 10.20 11.88 -14.73
N GLY A 62 10.83 12.25 -13.63
CA GLY A 62 10.76 11.54 -12.37
C GLY A 62 9.45 11.84 -11.65
N ARG A 63 8.85 10.84 -11.03
CA ARG A 63 7.61 10.97 -10.26
C ARG A 63 7.77 10.23 -8.92
N PRO A 64 7.26 10.76 -7.79
CA PRO A 64 7.17 9.98 -6.56
C PRO A 64 6.42 8.68 -6.80
N TYR A 65 6.94 7.56 -6.31
CA TYR A 65 6.28 6.27 -6.45
C TYR A 65 4.88 6.35 -5.79
N PRO A 66 3.79 6.30 -6.57
CA PRO A 66 2.46 6.68 -6.10
C PRO A 66 1.80 5.50 -5.40
N VAL A 67 2.41 5.03 -4.31
CA VAL A 67 1.91 3.92 -3.49
C VAL A 67 1.90 4.32 -2.03
N SER A 68 0.75 4.18 -1.41
CA SER A 68 0.50 4.45 0.00
C SER A 68 -0.29 3.29 0.63
N LYS A 69 -0.67 3.48 1.89
CA LYS A 69 -1.58 2.56 2.59
C LYS A 69 -2.85 3.30 2.96
N ILE A 70 -3.94 2.56 3.04
CA ILE A 70 -5.20 3.03 3.63
C ILE A 70 -4.96 3.34 5.12
N ALA A 71 -5.17 4.60 5.52
CA ALA A 71 -4.94 5.06 6.89
C ALA A 71 -6.16 4.85 7.80
N SER A 72 -7.36 4.86 7.22
CA SER A 72 -8.62 4.61 7.91
C SER A 72 -9.47 3.63 7.12
N ALA A 73 -10.06 2.65 7.80
CA ALA A 73 -10.87 1.62 7.15
C ALA A 73 -11.96 2.26 6.28
N ALA A 74 -11.93 1.96 4.99
CA ALA A 74 -13.00 2.27 4.08
C ALA A 74 -13.85 1.01 3.99
N ILE A 75 -15.07 1.05 4.54
CA ILE A 75 -15.98 -0.13 4.63
C ILE A 75 -17.35 0.15 4.04
N THR A 76 -17.46 1.16 3.19
CA THR A 76 -18.72 1.54 2.57
C THR A 76 -18.81 1.01 1.14
N THR A 77 -20.03 0.66 0.74
CA THR A 77 -20.36 0.30 -0.64
C THR A 77 -20.35 1.49 -1.60
N ALA A 78 -20.31 2.69 -1.04
CA ALA A 78 -20.41 3.94 -1.76
C ALA A 78 -19.63 5.01 -0.99
N SER A 79 -18.48 5.41 -1.54
CA SER A 79 -17.72 6.57 -1.06
C SER A 79 -17.08 7.29 -2.23
N THR A 80 -16.96 8.60 -2.07
CA THR A 80 -16.17 9.47 -2.94
C THR A 80 -14.85 9.88 -2.26
N ALA A 81 -14.45 9.23 -1.16
CA ALA A 81 -13.27 9.61 -0.39
C ALA A 81 -12.52 8.38 0.18
N ILE A 82 -11.19 8.48 0.16
CA ILE A 82 -10.25 7.53 0.79
C ILE A 82 -9.24 8.32 1.61
N VAL A 83 -8.96 7.89 2.84
CA VAL A 83 -7.84 8.42 3.62
C VAL A 83 -6.64 7.50 3.51
N VAL A 84 -5.49 8.07 3.13
CA VAL A 84 -4.23 7.36 2.94
C VAL A 84 -3.16 7.88 3.90
N ASP A 85 -2.05 7.15 4.08
CA ASP A 85 -0.96 7.59 4.96
C ASP A 85 -0.22 8.82 4.39
N ASN A 86 -0.17 8.95 3.06
CA ASN A 86 0.49 10.05 2.39
C ASN A 86 -0.21 10.39 1.07
N ALA A 87 -1.00 11.46 1.06
CA ALA A 87 -1.69 11.89 -0.15
C ALA A 87 -0.77 12.64 -1.14
N SER A 88 0.38 13.16 -0.68
CA SER A 88 1.23 14.07 -1.48
C SER A 88 1.93 13.42 -2.69
N ILE A 89 1.93 12.09 -2.78
CA ILE A 89 2.53 11.29 -3.86
C ILE A 89 1.54 10.95 -4.98
N PHE A 90 0.26 11.30 -4.79
CA PHE A 90 -0.80 11.16 -5.79
C PHE A 90 -1.03 12.50 -6.49
N LYS A 91 -1.62 12.42 -7.68
CA LYS A 91 -2.12 13.57 -8.44
C LYS A 91 -3.53 13.30 -8.93
N ASP A 92 -4.17 14.35 -9.40
CA ASP A 92 -5.47 14.26 -10.06
C ASP A 92 -5.40 13.34 -11.29
N ASP A 93 -6.52 12.70 -11.62
CA ASP A 93 -6.65 11.70 -12.69
C ASP A 93 -5.83 10.40 -12.49
N ASP A 94 -5.16 10.23 -11.34
CA ASP A 94 -4.54 8.95 -10.99
C ASP A 94 -5.61 7.87 -10.85
N VAL A 95 -5.43 6.76 -11.58
CA VAL A 95 -6.29 5.58 -11.44
C VAL A 95 -5.74 4.70 -10.31
N LEU A 96 -6.45 4.69 -9.19
CA LEU A 96 -6.06 3.94 -8.01
C LEU A 96 -6.39 2.46 -8.19
N VAL A 97 -5.45 1.62 -7.77
CA VAL A 97 -5.59 0.17 -7.73
C VAL A 97 -5.09 -0.37 -6.39
N VAL A 98 -5.54 -1.58 -6.06
CA VAL A 98 -4.90 -2.38 -5.01
C VAL A 98 -3.59 -2.94 -5.56
N MET A 99 -2.46 -2.48 -5.01
CA MET A 99 -1.13 -2.73 -5.59
C MET A 99 -0.66 -4.19 -5.46
N LYS A 100 -1.14 -4.91 -4.44
CA LYS A 100 -0.81 -6.32 -4.24
C LYS A 100 -1.93 -7.20 -4.79
N PRO A 101 -1.61 -8.41 -5.31
CA PRO A 101 -2.63 -9.39 -5.64
C PRO A 101 -3.59 -9.61 -4.47
N TYR A 102 -4.87 -9.42 -4.76
CA TYR A 102 -5.90 -9.25 -3.76
C TYR A 102 -7.14 -10.09 -4.07
N ALA A 103 -7.78 -10.58 -3.01
CA ALA A 103 -9.16 -11.06 -3.05
C ALA A 103 -9.84 -10.74 -1.72
N ARG A 104 -11.17 -10.75 -1.73
CA ARG A 104 -12.00 -10.57 -0.53
C ARG A 104 -12.96 -11.73 -0.39
N ALA A 105 -13.13 -12.23 0.82
CA ALA A 105 -14.27 -13.07 1.17
C ALA A 105 -15.25 -12.28 2.05
N ASP A 106 -16.53 -12.44 1.79
CA ASP A 106 -17.61 -11.80 2.53
C ASP A 106 -18.22 -12.83 3.48
N LEU A 107 -18.30 -12.48 4.76
CA LEU A 107 -19.12 -13.20 5.72
C LEU A 107 -20.51 -12.59 5.74
N ALA A 108 -21.54 -13.44 5.69
CA ALA A 108 -22.91 -13.03 5.91
C ALA A 108 -23.71 -14.11 6.66
N SER A 109 -24.96 -13.76 6.95
CA SER A 109 -25.93 -14.62 7.65
C SER A 109 -25.49 -15.01 9.07
N THR A 110 -26.24 -15.94 9.68
CA THR A 110 -25.97 -16.40 11.05
C THR A 110 -25.12 -17.66 11.02
N TRP A 111 -24.07 -17.66 11.83
CA TRP A 111 -23.18 -18.80 12.03
C TRP A 111 -23.45 -19.44 13.39
N ALA A 112 -23.65 -20.76 13.39
CA ALA A 112 -23.85 -21.55 14.60
C ALA A 112 -22.52 -22.13 15.10
N ASN A 113 -22.46 -22.46 16.39
CA ASN A 113 -21.32 -23.18 16.95
C ASN A 113 -21.13 -24.53 16.25
N GLY A 114 -19.90 -24.81 15.84
CA GLY A 114 -19.56 -26.00 15.06
C GLY A 114 -19.73 -25.83 13.54
N ASP A 115 -20.28 -24.70 13.06
CA ASP A 115 -20.16 -24.36 11.64
C ASP A 115 -18.68 -24.18 11.25
N THR A 116 -18.37 -24.33 9.96
CA THR A 116 -16.99 -24.27 9.48
C THR A 116 -16.82 -23.39 8.25
N ALA A 117 -15.77 -22.56 8.28
CA ALA A 117 -15.34 -21.74 7.16
C ALA A 117 -14.00 -22.28 6.64
N THR A 118 -13.95 -22.69 5.37
CA THR A 118 -12.75 -23.24 4.74
C THR A 118 -12.26 -22.31 3.65
N LEU A 119 -10.97 -22.02 3.68
CA LEU A 119 -10.26 -21.34 2.59
C LEU A 119 -9.27 -22.29 1.95
N VAL A 120 -9.24 -22.31 0.62
CA VAL A 120 -8.19 -22.96 -0.16
C VAL A 120 -7.38 -21.89 -0.87
N LEU A 121 -6.07 -21.88 -0.68
CA LEU A 121 -5.15 -21.00 -1.37
C LEU A 121 -4.01 -21.85 -1.95
N ASP A 122 -3.85 -21.80 -3.26
CA ASP A 122 -2.81 -22.53 -3.99
C ASP A 122 -2.79 -24.02 -3.65
N GLY A 123 -3.99 -24.63 -3.70
CA GLY A 123 -4.22 -26.05 -3.42
C GLY A 123 -4.15 -26.48 -1.95
N GLN A 124 -3.81 -25.59 -1.03
CA GLN A 124 -3.76 -25.88 0.41
C GLN A 124 -5.02 -25.39 1.10
N SER A 125 -5.63 -26.22 1.94
CA SER A 125 -6.87 -25.89 2.66
C SER A 125 -6.64 -25.67 4.15
N VAL A 126 -7.34 -24.70 4.71
CA VAL A 126 -7.41 -24.45 6.15
C VAL A 126 -8.86 -24.18 6.53
N THR A 127 -9.28 -24.79 7.63
CA THR A 127 -10.65 -24.73 8.14
C THR A 127 -10.67 -24.08 9.52
N HIS A 128 -11.51 -23.06 9.68
CA HIS A 128 -11.87 -22.51 10.97
C HIS A 128 -13.19 -23.10 11.44
N THR A 129 -13.26 -23.51 12.71
CA THR A 129 -14.51 -23.96 13.34
C THR A 129 -15.05 -22.85 14.23
N VAL A 130 -16.32 -22.49 14.04
CA VAL A 130 -17.00 -21.41 14.75
C VAL A 130 -17.20 -21.79 16.22
N ALA A 131 -16.79 -20.90 17.13
CA ALA A 131 -16.91 -21.08 18.58
C ALA A 131 -17.30 -19.76 19.27
N ASP A 132 -18.58 -19.64 19.63
CA ASP A 132 -19.14 -18.60 20.51
C ASP A 132 -18.84 -17.14 20.08
N TYR A 133 -18.93 -16.83 18.78
CA TYR A 133 -18.80 -15.45 18.30
C TYR A 133 -20.13 -14.70 18.32
N THR A 134 -20.12 -13.49 18.88
CA THR A 134 -21.30 -12.63 19.03
C THR A 134 -21.57 -11.70 17.84
N SER A 135 -20.66 -11.67 16.85
CA SER A 135 -20.80 -10.87 15.63
C SER A 135 -20.00 -11.46 14.47
N LEU A 136 -20.39 -11.10 13.24
CA LEU A 136 -19.62 -11.44 12.04
C LEU A 136 -18.23 -10.81 12.04
N THR A 137 -18.06 -9.65 12.68
CA THR A 137 -16.75 -9.02 12.84
C THR A 137 -15.82 -9.85 13.72
N ALA A 138 -16.31 -10.31 14.87
CA ALA A 138 -15.53 -11.19 15.75
C ALA A 138 -15.15 -12.49 15.05
N LEU A 139 -16.08 -13.07 14.28
CA LEU A 139 -15.82 -14.27 13.48
C LEU A 139 -14.78 -14.02 12.38
N ALA A 140 -14.90 -12.93 11.62
CA ALA A 140 -13.94 -12.56 10.58
C ALA A 140 -12.52 -12.39 11.14
N THR A 141 -12.38 -11.71 12.28
CA THR A 141 -11.10 -11.57 12.99
C THR A 141 -10.52 -12.92 13.42
N ALA A 142 -11.35 -13.83 13.93
CA ALA A 142 -10.89 -15.15 14.35
C ALA A 142 -10.48 -16.05 13.18
N ILE A 143 -11.21 -15.98 12.06
CA ILE A 143 -10.83 -16.64 10.81
C ILE A 143 -9.50 -16.08 10.31
N ALA A 144 -9.34 -14.75 10.23
CA ALA A 144 -8.08 -14.14 9.84
C ALA A 144 -6.90 -14.60 10.71
N GLY A 145 -7.09 -14.65 12.04
CA GLY A 145 -6.09 -15.18 12.97
C GLY A 145 -5.75 -16.65 12.72
N THR A 146 -6.75 -17.48 12.43
CA THR A 146 -6.55 -18.91 12.10
C THR A 146 -5.74 -19.06 10.81
N LEU A 147 -6.08 -18.29 9.78
CA LEU A 147 -5.41 -18.36 8.48
C LEU A 147 -3.97 -17.81 8.55
N ASN A 148 -3.74 -16.70 9.23
CA ASN A 148 -2.40 -16.13 9.43
C ASN A 148 -1.48 -17.08 10.21
N ASN A 149 -2.02 -17.84 11.16
CA ASN A 149 -1.27 -18.83 11.95
C ASN A 149 -1.17 -20.21 11.29
N SER A 150 -1.54 -20.31 10.01
CA SER A 150 -1.54 -21.56 9.24
C SER A 150 -0.51 -21.53 8.11
N ILE A 151 -0.46 -22.61 7.32
CA ILE A 151 0.37 -22.66 6.12
C ILE A 151 0.01 -21.57 5.10
N LEU A 152 -1.26 -21.13 5.05
CA LEU A 152 -1.68 -20.07 4.11
C LEU A 152 -1.08 -18.71 4.49
N GLY A 153 -0.84 -18.47 5.79
CA GLY A 153 -0.21 -17.25 6.30
C GLY A 153 1.23 -17.05 5.84
N THR A 154 1.86 -18.09 5.27
CA THR A 154 3.17 -17.96 4.61
C THR A 154 3.08 -17.35 3.22
N LYS A 155 1.91 -17.41 2.57
CA LYS A 155 1.67 -16.97 1.19
C LYS A 155 0.93 -15.63 1.12
N ALA A 156 0.01 -15.40 2.05
CA ALA A 156 -0.82 -14.20 2.08
C ALA A 156 -0.98 -13.64 3.49
N ASP A 157 -1.19 -12.33 3.57
CA ASP A 157 -1.70 -11.65 4.76
C ASP A 157 -3.22 -11.66 4.73
N PHE A 158 -3.83 -12.09 5.84
CA PHE A 158 -5.27 -12.11 6.05
C PHE A 158 -5.66 -11.00 7.01
N ILE A 159 -6.42 -10.01 6.54
CA ILE A 159 -6.83 -8.87 7.34
C ILE A 159 -8.35 -8.85 7.42
N ALA A 160 -8.89 -8.92 8.63
CA ALA A 160 -10.32 -8.79 8.87
C ALA A 160 -10.68 -7.32 9.08
N GLU A 161 -11.74 -6.87 8.43
CA GLU A 161 -12.31 -5.54 8.62
C GLU A 161 -13.83 -5.64 8.48
N ALA A 162 -14.57 -5.24 9.52
CA ALA A 162 -15.99 -5.57 9.67
C ALA A 162 -16.25 -7.07 9.40
N GLN A 163 -17.20 -7.42 8.54
CA GLN A 163 -17.52 -8.81 8.16
C GLN A 163 -16.75 -9.30 6.92
N TYR A 164 -15.69 -8.59 6.53
CA TYR A 164 -14.90 -8.91 5.35
C TYR A 164 -13.55 -9.48 5.74
N LEU A 165 -13.10 -10.46 4.96
CA LEU A 165 -11.75 -11.02 5.04
C LEU A 165 -10.98 -10.64 3.78
N HIS A 166 -9.98 -9.80 3.93
CA HIS A 166 -9.10 -9.34 2.86
C HIS A 166 -7.86 -10.22 2.80
N MET A 167 -7.47 -10.60 1.59
CA MET A 167 -6.35 -11.50 1.32
C MET A 167 -5.37 -10.78 0.42
N PHE A 168 -4.15 -10.54 0.90
CA PHE A 168 -3.09 -9.89 0.12
C PHE A 168 -1.91 -10.83 -0.03
N SER A 169 -1.43 -11.07 -1.26
CA SER A 169 -0.22 -11.86 -1.47
C SER A 169 0.99 -11.20 -0.80
N LYS A 170 1.82 -12.00 -0.10
CA LYS A 170 3.07 -11.53 0.52
C LYS A 170 4.19 -11.32 -0.49
N ASP A 171 4.18 -12.12 -1.57
CA ASP A 171 5.26 -12.21 -2.56
C ASP A 171 4.87 -11.66 -3.94
N GLY A 172 3.69 -11.07 -4.07
CA GLY A 172 3.20 -10.48 -5.32
C GLY A 172 2.67 -11.49 -6.33
N ARG A 173 2.46 -12.77 -5.95
CA ARG A 173 1.90 -13.80 -6.85
C ARG A 173 0.37 -13.87 -6.82
N ASN A 174 -0.21 -14.17 -7.99
CA ASN A 174 -1.64 -14.45 -8.17
C ASN A 174 -1.95 -15.92 -7.82
N TYR A 175 -2.11 -16.23 -6.54
CA TYR A 175 -2.44 -17.58 -6.09
C TYR A 175 -3.89 -17.97 -6.43
N PRO A 176 -4.16 -19.19 -6.94
CA PRO A 176 -5.52 -19.71 -7.04
C PRO A 176 -6.20 -19.71 -5.67
N VAL A 177 -7.45 -19.30 -5.59
CA VAL A 177 -8.18 -19.17 -4.33
C VAL A 177 -9.61 -19.66 -4.48
N SER A 178 -10.11 -20.35 -3.45
CA SER A 178 -11.53 -20.64 -3.28
C SER A 178 -11.91 -20.56 -1.81
N ALA A 179 -13.14 -20.15 -1.52
CA ALA A 179 -13.71 -20.12 -0.18
C ALA A 179 -15.03 -20.89 -0.19
N SER A 180 -15.28 -21.65 0.86
CA SER A 180 -16.52 -22.39 1.04
C SER A 180 -16.84 -22.59 2.52
N GLU A 181 -18.10 -22.56 2.90
CA GLU A 181 -18.55 -23.27 4.09
C GLU A 181 -18.59 -24.78 3.85
N VAL A 182 -18.21 -25.57 4.85
CA VAL A 182 -18.31 -27.04 4.78
C VAL A 182 -19.51 -27.55 5.60
N THR A 183 -19.85 -26.83 6.66
CA THR A 183 -21.06 -27.06 7.45
C THR A 183 -21.58 -25.69 7.85
N ALA A 184 -22.64 -25.21 7.21
CA ALA A 184 -23.33 -24.01 7.65
C ALA A 184 -24.81 -24.35 7.79
N GLY A 185 -25.37 -24.19 8.99
CA GLY A 185 -26.83 -24.20 9.14
C GLY A 185 -27.49 -23.08 8.33
N SER A 186 -26.79 -21.94 8.17
CA SER A 186 -27.22 -20.78 7.37
C SER A 186 -26.13 -19.72 7.04
N GLY A 187 -24.93 -19.81 7.61
CA GLY A 187 -23.84 -18.85 7.39
C GLY A 187 -23.27 -18.92 5.96
N THR A 188 -22.78 -17.80 5.43
CA THR A 188 -22.12 -17.78 4.11
C THR A 188 -20.69 -17.28 4.20
N PHE A 189 -19.73 -18.01 3.62
CA PHE A 189 -18.33 -17.58 3.44
C PHE A 189 -17.93 -17.73 1.96
N ALA A 190 -18.07 -16.64 1.20
CA ALA A 190 -17.89 -16.66 -0.24
C ALA A 190 -16.91 -15.58 -0.70
N LEU A 191 -16.13 -15.91 -1.74
CA LEU A 191 -15.31 -14.92 -2.43
C LEU A 191 -16.19 -13.90 -3.15
N ASN A 192 -15.83 -12.62 -3.02
CA ASN A 192 -16.52 -11.56 -3.74
C ASN A 192 -16.17 -11.61 -5.23
N GLY A 193 -17.16 -11.34 -6.10
CA GLY A 193 -16.93 -11.14 -7.53
C GLY A 193 -16.59 -12.40 -8.35
N SER A 194 -16.91 -13.61 -7.86
CA SER A 194 -16.59 -14.88 -8.53
C SER A 194 -15.10 -15.06 -8.85
N VAL A 195 -14.23 -14.49 -8.01
CA VAL A 195 -12.78 -14.55 -8.14
C VAL A 195 -12.28 -15.98 -7.91
N THR A 196 -11.34 -16.44 -8.74
CA THR A 196 -10.72 -17.78 -8.65
C THR A 196 -9.21 -17.76 -8.39
N ALA A 197 -8.61 -16.57 -8.36
CA ALA A 197 -7.21 -16.34 -7.99
C ALA A 197 -7.05 -14.93 -7.40
N LEU A 198 -6.07 -14.70 -6.53
CA LEU A 198 -5.72 -13.33 -6.11
C LEU A 198 -5.43 -12.49 -7.35
N GLN A 199 -6.07 -11.32 -7.45
CA GLN A 199 -6.02 -10.48 -8.65
C GLN A 199 -5.09 -9.31 -8.44
N SER A 200 -4.13 -9.12 -9.36
CA SER A 200 -3.29 -7.92 -9.40
C SER A 200 -4.09 -6.73 -9.94
N ASN A 201 -3.73 -5.52 -9.51
CA ASN A 201 -4.24 -4.25 -10.05
C ASN A 201 -5.77 -4.16 -10.06
N VAL A 202 -6.42 -4.65 -9.00
CA VAL A 202 -7.87 -4.48 -8.84
C VAL A 202 -8.17 -2.99 -8.74
N SER A 203 -8.92 -2.47 -9.71
CA SER A 203 -9.30 -1.05 -9.76
C SER A 203 -10.07 -0.65 -8.52
N VAL A 204 -9.73 0.52 -7.97
CA VAL A 204 -10.48 1.18 -6.91
C VAL A 204 -11.33 2.27 -7.55
N GLU A 205 -10.72 3.37 -7.97
CA GLU A 205 -11.35 4.48 -8.69
C GLU A 205 -10.29 5.50 -9.13
N THR A 206 -10.69 6.46 -9.95
CA THR A 206 -9.87 7.62 -10.34
C THR A 206 -9.94 8.73 -9.30
N VAL A 207 -8.81 9.38 -9.00
CA VAL A 207 -8.77 10.61 -8.19
C VAL A 207 -9.45 11.74 -8.96
N ASP A 208 -10.40 12.42 -8.32
CA ASP A 208 -11.15 13.53 -8.93
C ASP A 208 -10.23 14.72 -9.27
N ALA A 209 -10.72 15.63 -10.11
CA ALA A 209 -10.08 16.92 -10.31
C ALA A 209 -10.03 17.69 -8.98
N ASP A 210 -8.85 18.22 -8.61
CA ASP A 210 -8.58 18.80 -7.29
C ASP A 210 -8.83 17.82 -6.13
N GLY A 211 -8.68 16.51 -6.39
CA GLY A 211 -9.04 15.46 -5.45
C GLY A 211 -8.04 15.23 -4.32
N VAL A 212 -6.83 15.77 -4.40
CA VAL A 212 -5.75 15.52 -3.44
C VAL A 212 -5.74 16.53 -2.28
N ASN A 213 -6.12 16.08 -1.08
CA ASN A 213 -6.00 16.88 0.15
C ASN A 213 -4.83 16.41 1.02
N THR A 214 -3.72 17.13 1.00
CA THR A 214 -2.51 16.84 1.79
C THR A 214 -2.62 17.18 3.27
N THR A 215 -3.61 17.99 3.66
CA THR A 215 -3.83 18.36 5.08
C THR A 215 -4.53 17.24 5.84
N THR A 216 -5.50 16.57 5.22
CA THR A 216 -6.24 15.44 5.81
C THR A 216 -5.78 14.08 5.28
N ASN A 217 -4.78 14.07 4.39
CA ASN A 217 -4.37 12.92 3.58
C ASN A 217 -5.56 12.18 2.93
N THR A 218 -6.51 12.94 2.42
CA THR A 218 -7.72 12.40 1.78
C THR A 218 -7.60 12.54 0.27
N LEU A 219 -7.92 11.46 -0.44
CA LEU A 219 -8.13 11.45 -1.88
C LEU A 219 -9.64 11.45 -2.13
N THR A 220 -10.13 12.45 -2.84
CA THR A 220 -11.48 12.50 -3.38
C THR A 220 -11.50 11.72 -4.69
N LEU A 221 -12.54 10.93 -4.90
CA LEU A 221 -12.70 10.07 -6.05
C LEU A 221 -13.72 10.67 -7.02
N ALA A 222 -13.47 10.48 -8.31
CA ALA A 222 -14.29 11.04 -9.39
C ALA A 222 -15.73 10.51 -9.40
N ASP A 223 -15.95 9.29 -8.89
CA ASP A 223 -17.27 8.73 -8.67
C ASP A 223 -17.32 7.91 -7.37
N THR A 224 -18.52 7.47 -7.03
CA THR A 224 -18.82 6.62 -5.90
C THR A 224 -18.28 5.22 -6.14
N ALA A 225 -17.24 4.85 -5.40
CA ALA A 225 -16.62 3.53 -5.48
C ALA A 225 -17.01 2.63 -4.30
N ASN A 226 -16.96 1.31 -4.54
CA ASN A 226 -17.06 0.30 -3.48
C ASN A 226 -15.69 0.10 -2.83
N ILE A 227 -15.39 0.94 -1.86
CA ILE A 227 -14.11 0.95 -1.17
C ILE A 227 -14.29 0.18 0.13
N ARG A 228 -14.25 -1.14 0.01
CA ARG A 228 -14.12 -2.06 1.16
C ARG A 228 -12.67 -2.51 1.20
N LEU A 229 -11.81 -1.71 1.84
CA LEU A 229 -10.39 -1.97 2.03
C LEU A 229 -10.01 -1.72 3.49
N PRO A 230 -9.24 -2.63 4.11
CA PRO A 230 -8.86 -2.51 5.50
C PRO A 230 -7.76 -1.46 5.68
N ILE A 231 -7.57 -1.01 6.93
CA ILE A 231 -6.40 -0.21 7.30
C ILE A 231 -5.13 -0.98 6.92
N GLY A 232 -4.15 -0.27 6.38
CA GLY A 232 -2.87 -0.85 5.95
C GLY A 232 -2.91 -1.49 4.57
N ALA A 233 -4.08 -1.58 3.92
CA ALA A 233 -4.17 -2.09 2.55
C ALA A 233 -3.33 -1.22 1.59
N PRO A 234 -2.51 -1.81 0.73
CA PRO A 234 -1.67 -1.06 -0.19
C PRO A 234 -2.51 -0.56 -1.37
N ILE A 235 -2.58 0.75 -1.52
CA ILE A 235 -3.26 1.44 -2.62
C ILE A 235 -2.26 2.29 -3.38
N GLY A 236 -2.38 2.33 -4.70
CA GLY A 236 -1.44 3.07 -5.51
C GLY A 236 -1.87 3.17 -6.95
N VAL A 237 -0.97 3.66 -7.80
CA VAL A 237 -1.15 3.67 -9.25
C VAL A 237 -0.23 2.62 -9.85
N ASN A 238 -0.78 1.79 -10.73
CA ASN A 238 0.03 0.84 -11.51
C ASN A 238 0.74 1.56 -12.67
N ASP A 239 1.69 2.41 -12.33
CA ASP A 239 2.54 3.16 -13.27
C ASP A 239 3.90 2.48 -13.48
N LEU A 240 3.93 1.13 -13.40
CA LEU A 240 5.15 0.32 -13.52
C LEU A 240 5.73 0.27 -14.95
N ALA A 241 5.29 1.16 -15.85
CA ALA A 241 6.07 1.47 -17.05
C ALA A 241 7.42 2.12 -16.68
N GLY A 242 7.51 2.69 -15.48
CA GLY A 242 8.67 3.39 -14.97
C GLY A 242 9.68 2.51 -14.26
N GLU A 243 10.89 2.46 -14.82
CA GLU A 243 12.09 2.04 -14.10
C GLU A 243 12.18 2.76 -12.73
N ILE A 244 12.38 2.01 -11.65
CA ILE A 244 12.68 2.59 -10.33
C ILE A 244 14.07 3.23 -10.39
N TRP A 245 14.15 4.54 -10.22
CA TRP A 245 15.40 5.30 -10.33
C TRP A 245 16.18 5.37 -9.02
N GLY A 246 15.50 5.20 -7.90
CA GLY A 246 16.12 5.20 -6.57
C GLY A 246 15.26 5.95 -5.57
N MET A 247 15.89 6.37 -4.48
CA MET A 247 15.24 7.02 -3.37
C MET A 247 15.91 8.36 -3.05
N VAL A 248 15.12 9.33 -2.63
CA VAL A 248 15.58 10.63 -2.17
C VAL A 248 16.08 10.50 -0.73
N ALA A 249 17.33 10.90 -0.47
CA ALA A 249 17.95 10.76 0.85
C ALA A 249 17.63 11.90 1.83
N VAL A 250 17.21 13.07 1.35
CA VAL A 250 16.93 14.25 2.18
C VAL A 250 15.65 14.94 1.72
N MET A 251 14.99 15.68 2.60
CA MET A 251 13.84 16.46 2.16
C MET A 251 14.26 17.50 1.10
N VAL A 252 13.54 17.54 -0.02
CA VAL A 252 13.76 18.49 -1.12
C VAL A 252 12.54 19.42 -1.23
N ASN A 253 12.78 20.73 -1.22
CA ASN A 253 11.75 21.73 -1.54
C ASN A 253 11.86 22.09 -3.02
N LEU A 254 10.87 21.67 -3.81
CA LEU A 254 10.85 21.85 -5.26
C LEU A 254 10.47 23.28 -5.68
N ASN A 255 9.88 24.09 -4.80
CA ASN A 255 9.53 25.48 -5.11
C ASN A 255 10.74 26.41 -5.08
N ASN A 256 11.78 26.06 -4.31
CA ASN A 256 12.95 26.91 -4.05
C ASN A 256 14.23 26.39 -4.72
N GLN A 257 14.18 25.24 -5.39
CA GLN A 257 15.31 24.61 -6.09
C GLN A 257 14.94 24.24 -7.53
N SER A 258 15.94 23.81 -8.32
CA SER A 258 15.66 23.10 -9.57
C SER A 258 14.80 21.86 -9.29
N ASN A 259 13.96 21.46 -10.25
CA ASN A 259 13.22 20.20 -10.17
C ASN A 259 14.14 18.98 -10.37
N ASP A 260 15.44 19.19 -10.59
CA ASP A 260 16.43 18.14 -10.70
C ASP A 260 16.85 17.64 -9.31
N VAL A 261 16.49 16.39 -9.00
CA VAL A 261 16.78 15.77 -7.71
C VAL A 261 17.74 14.59 -7.85
N GLY A 262 18.63 14.44 -6.87
CA GLY A 262 19.50 13.28 -6.77
C GLY A 262 18.77 12.09 -6.16
N CYS A 263 18.73 10.98 -6.89
CA CYS A 263 18.19 9.70 -6.45
C CYS A 263 19.32 8.70 -6.21
N TYR A 264 19.17 7.87 -5.18
CA TYR A 264 20.20 6.91 -4.77
C TYR A 264 19.58 5.51 -4.73
N THR A 265 20.24 4.52 -5.34
CA THR A 265 19.81 3.10 -5.31
C THR A 265 20.30 2.37 -4.06
N ALA A 266 21.17 3.04 -3.31
CA ALA A 266 21.92 2.42 -2.27
C ALA A 266 22.03 3.49 -1.16
N LEU A 267 21.50 3.18 0.02
CA LEU A 267 21.57 3.98 1.24
C LEU A 267 21.07 3.16 2.44
N SER A 268 21.34 3.63 3.66
CA SER A 268 20.75 3.07 4.87
C SER A 268 19.59 3.95 5.32
N VAL A 269 18.42 3.36 5.60
CA VAL A 269 17.18 4.08 5.96
C VAL A 269 16.56 3.49 7.21
N HIS A 270 16.07 4.34 8.11
CA HIS A 270 15.23 3.86 9.21
C HIS A 270 13.86 3.40 8.72
N GLY A 271 13.64 2.08 8.75
CA GLY A 271 12.50 1.43 8.09
C GLY A 271 11.13 1.74 8.68
N GLY A 272 11.05 2.14 9.95
CA GLY A 272 9.79 2.42 10.65
C GLY A 272 8.98 3.59 10.10
N ARG A 273 9.52 4.34 9.13
CA ARG A 273 8.91 5.56 8.58
C ARG A 273 8.92 5.64 7.04
N LEU A 274 9.33 4.57 6.35
CA LEU A 274 9.16 4.51 4.91
C LEU A 274 7.65 4.40 4.62
N PRO A 275 7.04 5.36 3.88
CA PRO A 275 5.59 5.37 3.61
C PRO A 275 5.12 4.02 3.01
N TYR A 276 6.01 3.39 2.25
CA TYR A 276 5.79 2.08 1.67
C TYR A 276 7.14 1.40 1.38
N TRP A 277 7.38 0.24 2.01
CA TRP A 277 8.49 -0.65 1.69
C TRP A 277 7.97 -2.08 1.63
N ASP A 278 8.12 -2.73 0.48
CA ASP A 278 7.56 -4.05 0.22
C ASP A 278 8.55 -4.94 -0.55
N GLY A 279 8.14 -6.17 -0.87
CA GLY A 279 9.00 -7.13 -1.59
C GLY A 279 9.39 -6.66 -2.99
N ILE A 280 8.54 -5.87 -3.66
CA ILE A 280 8.82 -5.34 -5.00
C ILE A 280 9.95 -4.31 -4.92
N LEU A 281 9.84 -3.34 -3.99
CA LEU A 281 10.88 -2.35 -3.77
C LEU A 281 12.18 -2.97 -3.27
N GLN A 282 12.12 -3.99 -2.40
CA GLN A 282 13.32 -4.74 -1.97
C GLN A 282 14.03 -5.42 -3.12
N ALA A 283 13.28 -6.02 -4.05
CA ALA A 283 13.85 -6.68 -5.22
C ALA A 283 14.45 -5.66 -6.21
N ALA A 284 13.81 -4.49 -6.36
CA ALA A 284 14.28 -3.44 -7.26
C ALA A 284 15.45 -2.61 -6.71
N LEU A 285 15.52 -2.46 -5.38
CA LEU A 285 16.51 -1.68 -4.66
C LEU A 285 17.21 -2.52 -3.59
N PRO A 286 17.91 -3.61 -3.96
CA PRO A 286 18.50 -4.56 -3.02
C PRO A 286 19.66 -3.97 -2.20
N GLU A 287 20.20 -2.83 -2.64
CA GLU A 287 21.31 -2.13 -1.99
C GLU A 287 20.83 -1.13 -0.91
N ILE A 288 19.52 -1.02 -0.70
CA ILE A 288 18.92 -0.26 0.41
C ILE A 288 18.93 -1.13 1.66
N THR A 289 19.58 -0.65 2.71
CA THR A 289 19.62 -1.32 4.01
C THR A 289 18.60 -0.66 4.94
N LEU A 290 17.68 -1.44 5.50
CA LEU A 290 16.80 -0.96 6.56
C LEU A 290 17.50 -1.07 7.92
N VAL A 291 17.50 0.01 8.70
CA VAL A 291 18.16 0.11 10.02
C VAL A 291 17.16 0.41 11.14
#